data_AF-A0A9X1DAX1-F1
#
_entry.id   AF-A0A9X1DAX1-F1
#
_cell.length_a   1.000
_cell.length_b   1.000
_cell.length_c   1.000
_cell.angle_alpha   90.00
_cell.angle_beta   90.00
_cell.angle_gamma   90.00
#
_symmetry.space_group_name_H-M   'P 1'
#
loop_
_entity.id
_entity.type
_entity.pdbx_description
1 polymer ?
#
loop_
_entity_poly.entity_id
_entity_poly.type
_entity_poly.pdbx_seq_one_letter_code
_entity_poly.pdbx_strand_id
1 'polypeptide(L)'
;MPAPQPIVPASPIASRFAGLRPRQAMLVLGLLLALILAGLIRDQPRVGPTTSPVKISGSARPTDLAGDDILLYRVIVDQLREGRPYYPAATRLLRENDYPLRPFVAVRLPTLATALAAIPDWLGTALLALLGAGTIFAWTLRLAASGVGEAVVRTGSLLLLAGCLTIAAPKLTVFHESWAALLVALSLALHRPGRWGASVALALAAVLIRELALPYLLLMGAAALTRRTWIEAGAWAGAVLLFAATLACHAVAVWAVVLPDDPASPGWLAAGGWQFVIAALRAASILGYLPAPLAALLVPLALIGWLSRRDASCTLAGLFIAGFMLIMTVLGRPGNFYWAAMIVPILLAGLAFAPGALRDLVGAVLGAHREGPTVRQEAMASMPRSCHNKP
;
A
#
# COMPACT_ATOMS: atom_id res chain seq x y z
N MET A 1 -22.60 -11.88 -48.22
CA MET A 1 -22.06 -11.32 -46.96
C MET A 1 -21.09 -12.33 -46.37
N PRO A 2 -19.81 -11.99 -46.15
CA PRO A 2 -18.91 -12.89 -45.43
C PRO A 2 -19.43 -13.07 -44.01
N ALA A 3 -19.44 -14.31 -43.52
CA ALA A 3 -19.86 -14.65 -42.17
C ALA A 3 -18.98 -13.90 -41.15
N PRO A 4 -19.56 -13.41 -40.03
CA PRO A 4 -18.76 -12.79 -38.98
C PRO A 4 -17.73 -13.80 -38.47
N GLN A 5 -16.45 -13.43 -38.58
CA GLN A 5 -15.35 -14.20 -38.02
C GLN A 5 -15.62 -14.38 -36.51
N PRO A 6 -15.52 -15.61 -35.97
CA PRO A 6 -15.67 -15.81 -34.54
C PRO A 6 -14.60 -14.97 -33.82
N ILE A 7 -15.04 -14.15 -32.87
CA ILE A 7 -14.16 -13.42 -31.97
C ILE A 7 -13.39 -14.49 -31.19
N VAL A 8 -12.17 -14.79 -31.62
CA VAL A 8 -11.26 -15.66 -30.87
C VAL A 8 -10.96 -14.91 -29.58
N PRO A 9 -11.35 -15.41 -28.40
CA PRO A 9 -10.99 -14.76 -27.16
C PRO A 9 -9.47 -14.71 -27.09
N ALA A 10 -8.91 -13.51 -26.93
CA ALA A 10 -7.48 -13.31 -26.78
C ALA A 10 -6.96 -14.28 -25.72
N SER A 11 -5.94 -15.08 -26.06
CA SER A 11 -5.43 -16.09 -25.14
C SER A 11 -5.04 -15.41 -23.82
N PRO A 12 -5.54 -15.89 -22.68
CA PRO A 12 -5.33 -15.23 -21.41
C PRO A 12 -3.84 -15.19 -21.07
N ILE A 13 -3.29 -13.98 -20.95
CA ILE A 13 -1.86 -13.77 -20.71
C ILE A 13 -1.43 -14.51 -19.44
N ALA A 14 -0.54 -15.48 -19.62
CA ALA A 14 0.01 -16.27 -18.54
C ALA A 14 0.70 -15.39 -17.47
N SER A 15 0.46 -15.70 -16.21
CA SER A 15 1.10 -15.07 -15.07
C SER A 15 2.55 -15.55 -14.90
N ARG A 16 3.26 -14.96 -13.95
CA ARG A 16 4.55 -15.44 -13.42
C ARG A 16 4.42 -16.88 -12.90
N PHE A 17 3.25 -17.25 -12.38
CA PHE A 17 3.04 -18.55 -11.75
C PHE A 17 2.87 -19.70 -12.75
N ALA A 18 2.54 -19.43 -14.00
CA ALA A 18 2.42 -20.45 -15.05
C ALA A 18 3.73 -21.23 -15.29
N GLY A 19 4.89 -20.65 -14.96
CA GLY A 19 6.19 -21.30 -15.11
C GLY A 19 6.74 -21.94 -13.82
N LEU A 20 5.96 -21.96 -12.74
CA LEU A 20 6.42 -22.52 -11.46
C LEU A 20 6.43 -24.05 -11.49
N ARG A 21 7.40 -24.63 -10.78
CA ARG A 21 7.38 -26.05 -10.48
C ARG A 21 6.21 -26.37 -9.54
N PRO A 22 5.67 -27.59 -9.56
CA PRO A 22 4.52 -27.98 -8.73
C PRO A 22 4.72 -27.70 -7.24
N ARG A 23 5.91 -28.00 -6.70
CA ARG A 23 6.27 -27.71 -5.30
C ARG A 23 6.26 -26.22 -4.96
N GLN A 24 6.69 -25.37 -5.90
CA GLN A 24 6.68 -23.92 -5.72
C GLN A 24 5.24 -23.39 -5.76
N ALA A 25 4.42 -23.89 -6.69
CA ALA A 25 3.00 -23.53 -6.77
C ALA A 25 2.24 -23.97 -5.51
N MET A 26 2.50 -25.18 -4.99
CA MET A 26 1.95 -25.64 -3.70
C MET A 26 2.37 -24.76 -2.53
N LEU A 27 3.65 -24.36 -2.46
CA LEU A 27 4.13 -23.46 -1.41
C LEU A 27 3.39 -22.11 -1.45
N VAL A 28 3.23 -21.53 -2.65
CA VAL A 28 2.53 -20.25 -2.82
C VAL A 28 1.04 -20.38 -2.44
N LEU A 29 0.37 -21.45 -2.85
CA LEU A 29 -1.02 -21.73 -2.46
C LEU A 29 -1.15 -21.98 -0.95
N GLY A 30 -0.20 -22.71 -0.35
CA GLY A 30 -0.16 -22.96 1.08
C GLY A 30 0.02 -21.68 1.89
N LEU A 31 0.91 -20.78 1.46
CA LEU A 31 1.10 -19.47 2.08
C LEU A 31 -0.15 -18.58 1.92
N LEU A 32 -0.77 -18.58 0.74
CA LEU A 32 -2.03 -17.86 0.51
C LEU A 32 -3.13 -18.37 1.46
N LEU A 33 -3.31 -19.69 1.55
CA LEU A 33 -4.28 -20.30 2.44
C LEU A 33 -3.97 -19.99 3.91
N ALA A 34 -2.70 -20.05 4.32
CA ALA A 34 -2.28 -19.71 5.67
C ALA A 34 -2.63 -18.26 6.03
N LEU A 35 -2.40 -17.30 5.13
CA LEU A 35 -2.78 -15.90 5.34
C LEU A 35 -4.30 -15.73 5.44
N ILE A 36 -5.08 -16.40 4.59
CA ILE A 36 -6.54 -16.35 4.65
C ILE A 36 -7.02 -16.91 6.00
N LEU A 37 -6.56 -18.11 6.38
CA LEU A 37 -6.95 -18.75 7.64
C LEU A 37 -6.52 -17.93 8.86
N ALA A 38 -5.31 -17.37 8.87
CA ALA A 38 -4.84 -16.50 9.93
C ALA A 38 -5.68 -15.22 10.05
N GLY A 39 -6.20 -14.68 8.94
CA GLY A 39 -7.09 -13.51 8.94
C GLY A 39 -8.52 -13.81 9.40
N LEU A 40 -8.94 -15.09 9.35
CA LEU A 40 -10.27 -15.57 9.76
C LEU A 40 -10.38 -15.89 11.26
N ILE A 41 -9.29 -15.86 12.00
CA ILE A 41 -9.29 -16.07 13.45
C ILE A 41 -10.18 -14.99 14.09
N ARG A 42 -11.13 -15.42 14.95
CA ARG A 42 -12.28 -14.61 15.40
C ARG A 42 -11.91 -13.40 16.27
N ASP A 43 -10.73 -13.40 16.88
CA ASP A 43 -10.29 -12.35 17.81
C ASP A 43 -9.55 -11.21 17.10
N GLN A 44 -10.16 -10.65 16.05
CA GLN A 44 -9.57 -9.48 15.41
C GLN A 44 -9.45 -8.34 16.44
N PRO A 45 -8.27 -7.72 16.57
CA PRO A 45 -8.07 -6.68 17.56
C PRO A 45 -9.01 -5.51 17.27
N ARG A 46 -9.63 -4.96 18.31
CA ARG A 46 -10.38 -3.71 18.18
C ARG A 46 -9.39 -2.62 17.80
N VAL A 47 -9.45 -2.20 16.55
CA VAL A 47 -8.67 -1.08 16.02
C VAL A 47 -9.45 0.22 16.19
N GLY A 48 -8.73 1.28 16.54
CA GLY A 48 -9.32 2.58 16.86
C GLY A 48 -8.37 3.38 17.74
N PRO A 49 -8.67 4.66 18.02
CA PRO A 49 -7.90 5.45 18.97
C PRO A 49 -7.86 4.74 20.32
N THR A 50 -6.67 4.54 20.89
CA THR A 50 -6.48 3.82 22.15
C THR A 50 -6.75 4.68 23.40
N THR A 51 -7.20 5.92 23.22
CA THR A 51 -7.46 6.90 24.28
C THR A 51 -8.74 7.68 23.98
N SER A 52 -9.68 7.68 24.93
CA SER A 52 -10.78 8.66 25.03
C SER A 52 -10.64 9.40 26.38
N PRO A 53 -11.03 10.68 26.54
CA PRO A 53 -11.74 11.56 25.61
C PRO A 53 -11.00 12.89 25.30
N VAL A 54 -11.27 13.43 24.12
CA VAL A 54 -10.83 14.75 23.68
C VAL A 54 -11.70 15.87 24.29
N LYS A 55 -11.05 16.85 24.94
CA LYS A 55 -11.63 18.15 25.34
C LYS A 55 -11.38 19.20 24.25
N ILE A 56 -12.04 19.08 23.10
CA ILE A 56 -12.06 20.20 22.14
C ILE A 56 -12.99 21.27 22.71
N SER A 57 -12.39 22.33 23.27
CA SER A 57 -13.09 23.57 23.61
C SER A 57 -13.48 24.29 22.31
N GLY A 58 -14.70 24.02 21.84
CA GLY A 58 -15.29 24.63 20.64
C GLY A 58 -16.54 23.87 20.21
N SER A 59 -17.67 24.56 20.09
CA SER A 59 -18.98 23.96 19.82
C SER A 59 -19.15 23.56 18.35
N ALA A 60 -18.69 22.35 17.98
CA ALA A 60 -19.24 21.54 16.89
C ALA A 60 -18.56 20.16 16.89
N ARG A 61 -19.26 19.11 17.32
CA ARG A 61 -18.78 17.71 17.26
C ARG A 61 -19.36 16.98 16.05
N PRO A 62 -18.52 16.41 15.17
CA PRO A 62 -18.89 15.25 14.36
C PRO A 62 -18.45 13.96 15.07
N THR A 63 -19.37 13.01 15.19
CA THR A 63 -19.26 11.75 15.96
C THR A 63 -18.57 10.63 15.18
N ASP A 64 -17.31 10.81 14.76
CA ASP A 64 -16.48 9.74 14.20
C ASP A 64 -15.08 9.82 14.82
N LEU A 65 -14.54 8.69 15.30
CA LEU A 65 -13.27 8.62 16.05
C LEU A 65 -11.99 8.90 15.22
N ALA A 66 -12.10 8.90 13.89
CA ALA A 66 -11.08 9.51 13.00
C ALA A 66 -11.22 11.04 12.91
N GLY A 67 -12.36 11.56 13.35
CA GLY A 67 -12.72 12.97 13.37
C GLY A 67 -11.96 13.80 14.39
N ASP A 68 -11.50 13.21 15.51
CA ASP A 68 -10.76 13.94 16.55
C ASP A 68 -9.37 14.39 16.06
N ASP A 69 -8.59 13.49 15.44
CA ASP A 69 -7.30 13.84 14.82
C ASP A 69 -7.48 14.81 13.65
N ILE A 70 -8.50 14.59 12.81
CA ILE A 70 -8.81 15.48 11.68
C ILE A 70 -9.19 16.88 12.18
N LEU A 71 -9.97 16.97 13.25
CA LEU A 71 -10.38 18.24 13.83
C LEU A 71 -9.17 18.96 14.47
N LEU A 72 -8.31 18.23 15.19
CA LEU A 72 -7.06 18.75 15.71
C LEU A 72 -6.21 19.40 14.62
N TYR A 73 -5.98 18.69 13.50
CA TYR A 73 -5.17 19.22 12.40
C TYR A 73 -5.84 20.35 11.63
N ARG A 74 -7.18 20.39 11.57
CA ARG A 74 -7.90 21.55 11.04
C ARG A 74 -7.65 22.80 11.89
N VAL A 75 -7.75 22.68 13.21
CA VAL A 75 -7.47 23.79 14.14
C VAL A 75 -6.01 24.22 14.08
N ILE A 76 -5.07 23.30 13.87
CA ILE A 76 -3.66 23.65 13.61
C ILE A 76 -3.55 24.51 12.35
N VAL A 77 -4.15 24.09 11.23
CA VAL A 77 -4.11 24.85 9.97
C VAL A 77 -4.70 26.25 10.14
N ASP A 78 -5.82 26.38 10.86
CA ASP A 78 -6.44 27.68 11.14
C ASP A 78 -5.53 28.58 11.96
N GLN A 79 -4.82 28.04 12.96
CA GLN A 79 -3.83 28.81 13.73
C GLN A 79 -2.64 29.27 12.87
N LEU A 80 -2.20 28.47 11.89
CA LEU A 80 -1.16 28.90 10.95
C LEU A 80 -1.66 30.02 10.05
N ARG A 81 -2.93 30.01 9.63
CA ARG A 81 -3.54 31.11 8.87
C ARG A 81 -3.61 32.42 9.65
N GLU A 82 -3.78 32.35 10.96
CA GLU A 82 -3.67 33.49 11.88
C GLU A 82 -2.22 33.98 12.06
N GLY A 83 -1.24 33.36 11.40
CA GLY A 83 0.17 33.73 11.48
C GLY A 83 0.94 33.09 12.64
N ARG A 84 0.35 32.10 13.33
CA ARG A 84 1.06 31.40 14.41
C ARG A 84 2.11 30.43 13.85
N PRO A 85 3.31 30.35 14.46
CA PRO A 85 4.32 29.38 14.04
C PRO A 85 3.88 27.94 14.34
N TYR A 86 4.24 27.00 13.45
CA TYR A 86 3.75 25.62 13.49
C TYR A 86 4.05 24.89 14.80
N TYR A 87 5.31 24.87 15.24
CA TYR A 87 5.70 24.06 16.39
C TYR A 87 4.96 24.47 17.67
N PRO A 88 4.96 25.76 18.08
CA PRO A 88 4.18 26.18 19.25
C PRO A 88 2.67 25.93 19.12
N ALA A 89 2.08 26.13 17.94
CA ALA A 89 0.65 25.90 17.71
C ALA A 89 0.29 24.41 17.85
N ALA A 90 1.04 23.54 17.16
CA ALA A 90 0.83 22.10 17.18
C ALA A 90 1.07 21.50 18.56
N THR A 91 2.21 21.81 19.20
CA THR A 91 2.55 21.18 20.48
C THR A 91 1.65 21.62 21.63
N ARG A 92 1.16 22.88 21.61
CA ARG A 92 0.16 23.34 22.57
C ARG A 92 -1.14 22.54 22.45
N LEU A 93 -1.67 22.41 21.24
CA LEU A 93 -2.92 21.67 21.00
C LEU A 93 -2.76 20.17 21.30
N LEU A 94 -1.63 19.56 20.93
CA LEU A 94 -1.34 18.17 21.26
C LEU A 94 -1.32 17.97 22.78
N ARG A 95 -0.65 18.86 23.52
CA ARG A 95 -0.57 18.83 24.99
C ARG A 95 -1.93 19.02 25.65
N GLU A 96 -2.72 20.00 25.20
CA GLU A 96 -4.07 20.30 25.72
C GLU A 96 -5.06 19.14 25.50
N ASN A 97 -4.78 18.25 24.55
CA ASN A 97 -5.63 17.11 24.18
C ASN A 97 -4.97 15.75 24.50
N ASP A 98 -3.97 15.73 25.39
CA ASP A 98 -3.28 14.51 25.87
C ASP A 98 -2.65 13.64 24.77
N TYR A 99 -2.31 14.24 23.62
CA TYR A 99 -1.59 13.56 22.56
C TYR A 99 -0.09 13.45 22.87
N PRO A 100 0.56 12.34 22.45
CA PRO A 100 2.00 12.20 22.54
C PRO A 100 2.80 13.30 21.83
N LEU A 101 3.84 13.78 22.51
CA LEU A 101 4.85 14.71 21.99
C LEU A 101 6.26 14.12 21.96
N ARG A 102 6.46 12.98 22.64
CA ARG A 102 7.74 12.27 22.72
C ARG A 102 7.63 10.86 22.14
N PRO A 103 8.63 10.34 21.41
CA PRO A 103 9.77 11.07 20.83
C PRO A 103 9.31 12.05 19.74
N PHE A 104 10.23 12.84 19.16
CA PHE A 104 9.90 13.94 18.25
C PHE A 104 8.99 13.55 17.07
N VAL A 105 9.07 12.29 16.60
CA VAL A 105 8.20 11.72 15.54
C VAL A 105 6.71 11.60 15.93
N ALA A 106 6.36 11.84 17.19
CA ALA A 106 4.98 11.96 17.62
C ALA A 106 4.33 13.26 17.10
N VAL A 107 5.12 14.31 16.91
CA VAL A 107 4.71 15.53 16.22
C VAL A 107 4.87 15.30 14.72
N ARG A 108 3.85 15.65 13.92
CA ARG A 108 3.90 15.47 12.46
C ARG A 108 4.82 16.51 11.81
N LEU A 109 5.26 16.22 10.58
CA LEU A 109 5.99 17.20 9.79
C LEU A 109 5.07 18.41 9.46
N PRO A 110 5.61 19.64 9.45
CA PRO A 110 4.82 20.85 9.19
C PRO A 110 4.27 20.93 7.76
N THR A 111 4.92 20.25 6.81
CA THR A 111 4.79 20.46 5.36
C THR A 111 3.34 20.58 4.89
N LEU A 112 2.47 19.62 5.24
CA LEU A 112 1.08 19.64 4.81
C LEU A 112 0.30 20.78 5.46
N ALA A 113 0.42 20.95 6.78
CA ALA A 113 -0.30 22.00 7.49
C ALA A 113 0.10 23.40 6.99
N THR A 114 1.39 23.62 6.74
CA THR A 114 1.89 24.87 6.17
C THR A 114 1.40 25.10 4.74
N ALA A 115 1.36 24.05 3.91
CA ALA A 115 0.86 24.16 2.54
C ALA A 115 -0.63 24.48 2.49
N LEU A 116 -1.44 23.82 3.34
CA LEU A 116 -2.89 24.05 3.44
C LEU A 116 -3.22 25.42 4.04
N ALA A 117 -2.42 25.91 4.99
CA ALA A 117 -2.59 27.24 5.56
C ALA A 117 -2.36 28.35 4.51
N ALA A 118 -1.51 28.11 3.52
CA ALA A 118 -1.20 29.07 2.46
C ALA A 118 -2.29 29.17 1.37
N ILE A 119 -3.32 28.32 1.40
CA ILE A 119 -4.36 28.26 0.38
C ILE A 119 -5.77 28.23 0.98
N PRO A 120 -6.81 28.60 0.20
CA PRO A 120 -8.21 28.39 0.61
C PRO A 120 -8.57 26.91 0.77
N ASP A 121 -9.49 26.59 1.69
CA ASP A 121 -9.92 25.21 1.98
C ASP A 121 -10.45 24.44 0.76
N TRP A 122 -11.22 25.14 -0.08
CA TRP A 122 -11.77 24.54 -1.29
C TRP A 122 -10.67 24.11 -2.25
N LEU A 123 -9.56 24.85 -2.31
CA LEU A 123 -8.43 24.54 -3.19
C LEU A 123 -7.67 23.32 -2.67
N GLY A 124 -7.45 23.21 -1.36
CA GLY A 124 -6.85 22.01 -0.77
C GLY A 124 -7.68 20.75 -1.07
N THR A 125 -9.00 20.85 -0.94
CA THR A 125 -9.93 19.76 -1.27
C THR A 125 -9.92 19.42 -2.76
N ALA A 126 -9.93 20.43 -3.62
CA ALA A 126 -9.85 20.24 -5.07
C ALA A 126 -8.53 19.58 -5.50
N LEU A 127 -7.40 20.01 -4.92
CA LEU A 127 -6.08 19.42 -5.18
C LEU A 127 -6.00 17.97 -4.73
N LEU A 128 -6.56 17.62 -3.56
CA LEU A 128 -6.63 16.22 -3.11
C LEU A 128 -7.47 15.37 -4.07
N ALA A 129 -8.63 15.88 -4.49
CA ALA A 129 -9.50 15.20 -5.46
C ALA A 129 -8.82 15.02 -6.82
N LEU A 130 -8.14 16.05 -7.33
CA LEU A 130 -7.36 16.01 -8.57
C LEU A 130 -6.20 15.02 -8.48
N LEU A 131 -5.53 14.94 -7.33
CA LEU A 131 -4.48 13.96 -7.09
C LEU A 131 -5.05 12.54 -7.11
N GLY A 132 -6.23 12.32 -6.52
CA GLY A 132 -6.95 11.04 -6.60
C GLY A 132 -7.32 10.67 -8.04
N ALA A 133 -7.93 11.60 -8.78
CA ALA A 133 -8.30 11.42 -10.19
C ALA A 133 -7.08 11.15 -11.08
N GLY A 134 -6.00 11.91 -10.89
CA GLY A 134 -4.73 11.73 -11.60
C GLY A 134 -4.08 10.38 -11.30
N THR A 135 -4.17 9.90 -10.07
CA THR A 135 -3.68 8.57 -9.67
C THR A 135 -4.45 7.47 -10.40
N ILE A 136 -5.79 7.54 -10.40
CA ILE A 136 -6.64 6.59 -11.11
C ILE A 136 -6.30 6.61 -12.61
N PHE A 137 -6.28 7.80 -13.21
CA PHE A 137 -6.00 7.96 -14.64
C PHE A 137 -4.62 7.40 -15.03
N ALA A 138 -3.57 7.75 -14.29
CA ALA A 138 -2.21 7.29 -14.56
C ALA A 138 -2.10 5.76 -14.46
N TRP A 139 -2.75 5.15 -13.46
CA TRP A 139 -2.78 3.70 -13.33
C TRP A 139 -3.63 3.03 -14.42
N THR A 140 -4.79 3.58 -14.78
CA THR A 140 -5.61 3.06 -15.87
C THR A 140 -4.82 3.01 -17.18
N LEU A 141 -4.11 4.09 -17.52
CA LEU A 141 -3.22 4.13 -18.67
C LEU A 141 -2.07 3.11 -18.55
N ARG A 142 -1.49 2.95 -17.35
CA ARG A 142 -0.44 1.96 -17.10
C ARG A 142 -0.95 0.53 -17.33
N LEU A 143 -2.13 0.22 -16.81
CA LEU A 143 -2.76 -1.09 -16.98
C LEU A 143 -3.06 -1.34 -18.45
N ALA A 144 -3.66 -0.40 -19.15
CA ALA A 144 -3.92 -0.51 -20.59
C ALA A 144 -2.64 -0.74 -21.41
N ALA A 145 -1.55 -0.04 -21.08
CA ALA A 145 -0.26 -0.19 -21.74
C ALA A 145 0.47 -1.50 -21.40
N SER A 146 0.04 -2.24 -20.37
CA SER A 146 0.67 -3.50 -19.94
C SER A 146 0.25 -4.74 -20.77
N GLY A 147 -0.57 -4.52 -21.80
CA GLY A 147 -1.05 -5.56 -22.71
C GLY A 147 -2.12 -6.47 -22.11
N VAL A 148 -2.62 -6.20 -20.90
CA VAL A 148 -3.69 -7.00 -20.29
C VAL A 148 -5.02 -6.79 -21.01
N GLY A 149 -5.91 -7.78 -20.95
CA GLY A 149 -7.21 -7.72 -21.59
C GLY A 149 -8.08 -6.58 -21.03
N GLU A 150 -8.98 -6.06 -21.86
CA GLU A 150 -9.81 -4.89 -21.52
C GLU A 150 -10.63 -5.08 -20.24
N ALA A 151 -11.17 -6.29 -20.01
CA ALA A 151 -11.89 -6.61 -18.78
C ALA A 151 -11.02 -6.40 -17.53
N VAL A 152 -9.75 -6.79 -17.58
CA VAL A 152 -8.80 -6.60 -16.47
C VAL A 152 -8.51 -5.12 -16.25
N VAL A 153 -8.36 -4.34 -17.33
CA VAL A 153 -8.19 -2.87 -17.23
C VAL A 153 -9.42 -2.25 -16.57
N ARG A 154 -10.63 -2.59 -17.02
CA ARG A 154 -11.88 -2.06 -16.47
C ARG A 154 -12.05 -2.42 -14.99
N THR A 155 -11.90 -3.70 -14.64
CA THR A 155 -12.00 -4.17 -13.24
C THR A 155 -10.92 -3.52 -12.36
N GLY A 156 -9.67 -3.48 -12.82
CA GLY A 156 -8.57 -2.82 -12.10
C GLY A 156 -8.84 -1.33 -11.87
N SER A 157 -9.34 -0.63 -12.89
CA SER A 157 -9.70 0.80 -12.81
C SER A 157 -10.83 1.08 -11.82
N LEU A 158 -11.87 0.23 -11.79
CA LEU A 158 -12.97 0.33 -10.82
C LEU A 158 -12.47 0.11 -9.38
N LEU A 159 -11.54 -0.82 -9.18
CA LEU A 159 -10.96 -1.09 -7.86
C LEU A 159 -9.98 0.01 -7.42
N LEU A 160 -9.24 0.62 -8.35
CA LEU A 160 -8.44 1.84 -8.11
C LEU A 160 -9.33 3.01 -7.72
N LEU A 161 -10.46 3.19 -8.41
CA LEU A 161 -11.45 4.22 -8.07
C LEU A 161 -11.95 4.04 -6.64
N ALA A 162 -12.34 2.82 -6.26
CA ALA A 162 -12.79 2.51 -4.90
C ALA A 162 -11.71 2.82 -3.84
N GLY A 163 -10.45 2.44 -4.09
CA GLY A 163 -9.33 2.72 -3.20
C GLY A 163 -9.04 4.22 -3.07
N CYS A 164 -8.92 4.93 -4.19
CA CYS A 164 -8.55 6.35 -4.23
C CYS A 164 -9.67 7.24 -3.65
N LEU A 165 -10.94 6.97 -3.97
CA LEU A 165 -12.07 7.76 -3.44
C LEU A 165 -12.18 7.65 -1.91
N THR A 166 -11.85 6.48 -1.34
CA THR A 166 -11.91 6.29 0.11
C THR A 166 -10.97 7.24 0.85
N ILE A 167 -9.81 7.55 0.27
CA ILE A 167 -8.82 8.42 0.90
C ILE A 167 -8.81 9.86 0.34
N ALA A 168 -9.51 10.13 -0.75
CA ALA A 168 -9.63 11.48 -1.34
C ALA A 168 -10.90 12.24 -0.88
N ALA A 169 -11.58 11.76 0.16
CA ALA A 169 -12.79 12.39 0.69
C ALA A 169 -12.49 13.80 1.26
N PRO A 170 -13.38 14.80 1.10
CA PRO A 170 -13.14 16.17 1.57
C PRO A 170 -12.80 16.31 3.06
N LYS A 171 -13.36 15.43 3.90
CA LYS A 171 -13.02 15.42 5.34
C LYS A 171 -11.56 15.06 5.63
N LEU A 172 -10.89 14.40 4.68
CA LEU A 172 -9.51 13.93 4.79
C LEU A 172 -8.49 14.94 4.22
N THR A 173 -8.89 16.17 3.87
CA THR A 173 -7.98 17.19 3.32
C THR A 173 -6.79 17.48 4.24
N VAL A 174 -6.96 17.45 5.56
CA VAL A 174 -5.87 17.65 6.55
C VAL A 174 -5.20 16.34 6.98
N PHE A 175 -5.61 15.21 6.42
CA PHE A 175 -5.12 13.89 6.79
C PHE A 175 -3.87 13.54 5.98
N HIS A 176 -2.75 13.35 6.68
CA HIS A 176 -1.42 13.29 6.04
C HIS A 176 -1.27 12.04 5.18
N GLU A 177 -1.79 10.90 5.65
CA GLU A 177 -1.76 9.63 4.96
C GLU A 177 -2.51 9.69 3.62
N SER A 178 -3.59 10.46 3.50
CA SER A 178 -4.31 10.60 2.23
C SER A 178 -3.43 11.17 1.12
N TRP A 179 -2.74 12.29 1.41
CA TRP A 179 -1.83 12.91 0.46
C TRP A 179 -0.64 12.00 0.14
N ALA A 180 0.00 11.46 1.18
CA ALA A 180 1.18 10.63 1.00
C ALA A 180 0.89 9.34 0.23
N ALA A 181 -0.23 8.67 0.52
CA ALA A 181 -0.64 7.45 -0.17
C ALA A 181 -0.91 7.69 -1.66
N LEU A 182 -1.64 8.77 -2.00
CA LEU A 182 -1.92 9.11 -3.41
C LEU A 182 -0.65 9.56 -4.14
N LEU A 183 0.23 10.34 -3.50
CA LEU A 183 1.51 10.74 -4.09
C LEU A 183 2.41 9.52 -4.35
N VAL A 184 2.50 8.56 -3.43
CA VAL A 184 3.22 7.29 -3.62
C VAL A 184 2.61 6.49 -4.77
N ALA A 185 1.28 6.35 -4.79
CA ALA A 185 0.57 5.62 -5.83
C ALA A 185 0.78 6.25 -7.23
N LEU A 186 0.68 7.58 -7.34
CA LEU A 186 0.93 8.31 -8.57
C LEU A 186 2.41 8.24 -8.98
N SER A 187 3.33 8.41 -8.03
CA SER A 187 4.77 8.23 -8.27
C SER A 187 5.05 6.88 -8.92
N LEU A 188 4.49 5.80 -8.37
CA LEU A 188 4.68 4.46 -8.89
C LEU A 188 4.04 4.28 -10.29
N ALA A 189 2.87 4.86 -10.52
CA ALA A 189 2.21 4.83 -11.83
C ALA A 189 3.03 5.54 -12.92
N LEU A 190 3.69 6.64 -12.57
CA LEU A 190 4.48 7.47 -13.49
C LEU A 190 5.93 6.97 -13.65
N HIS A 191 6.41 6.11 -12.76
CA HIS A 191 7.77 5.57 -12.84
C HIS A 191 8.01 4.81 -14.15
N ARG A 192 9.03 5.24 -14.91
CA ARG A 192 9.50 4.57 -16.13
C ARG A 192 11.03 4.61 -16.18
N PRO A 193 11.69 3.54 -16.65
CA PRO A 193 13.12 3.59 -16.96
C PRO A 193 13.41 4.77 -17.90
N GLY A 194 14.44 5.56 -17.58
CA GLY A 194 14.82 6.76 -18.33
C GLY A 194 13.92 8.01 -18.12
N ARG A 195 12.75 7.89 -17.48
CA ARG A 195 11.84 9.02 -17.19
C ARG A 195 11.32 8.94 -15.75
N TRP A 196 12.23 8.95 -14.78
CA TRP A 196 11.95 8.75 -13.35
C TRP A 196 11.84 10.06 -12.55
N GLY A 197 12.21 11.21 -13.11
CA GLY A 197 12.27 12.49 -12.38
C GLY A 197 10.96 12.88 -11.69
N ALA A 198 9.83 12.79 -12.41
CA ALA A 198 8.51 13.08 -11.83
C ALA A 198 8.14 12.10 -10.70
N SER A 199 8.53 10.83 -10.82
CA SER A 199 8.31 9.83 -9.77
C SER A 199 9.12 10.17 -8.51
N VAL A 200 10.42 10.50 -8.65
CA VAL A 200 11.25 10.91 -7.50
C VAL A 200 10.69 12.16 -6.82
N ALA A 201 10.25 13.17 -7.59
CA ALA A 201 9.69 14.40 -7.04
C ALA A 201 8.39 14.14 -6.24
N LEU A 202 7.49 13.31 -6.76
CA LEU A 202 6.26 12.94 -6.07
C LEU A 202 6.53 12.11 -4.81
N ALA A 203 7.49 11.18 -4.86
CA ALA A 203 7.91 10.40 -3.70
C ALA A 203 8.54 11.27 -2.61
N LEU A 204 9.37 12.24 -3.01
CA LEU A 204 9.95 13.21 -2.10
C LEU A 204 8.87 14.07 -1.44
N ALA A 205 7.90 14.57 -2.20
CA ALA A 205 6.75 15.27 -1.64
C ALA A 205 5.97 14.40 -0.65
N ALA A 206 5.76 13.12 -0.97
CA ALA A 206 5.07 12.16 -0.10
C ALA A 206 5.80 11.99 1.23
N VAL A 207 7.13 11.79 1.22
CA VAL A 207 7.90 11.57 2.45
C VAL A 207 8.05 12.83 3.30
N LEU A 208 8.08 14.01 2.68
CA LEU A 208 8.07 15.29 3.38
C LEU A 208 6.72 15.62 4.03
N ILE A 209 5.61 15.09 3.51
CA ILE A 209 4.30 15.13 4.16
C ILE A 209 4.20 14.06 5.25
N ARG A 210 4.71 12.86 4.96
CA ARG A 210 4.55 11.69 5.82
C ARG A 210 5.75 10.74 5.74
N GLU A 211 6.41 10.56 6.87
CA GLU A 211 7.56 9.67 7.03
C GLU A 211 7.24 8.20 6.69
N LEU A 212 5.97 7.79 6.77
CA LEU A 212 5.51 6.46 6.35
C LEU A 212 5.69 6.17 4.85
N ALA A 213 6.00 7.18 4.03
CA ALA A 213 6.37 6.97 2.63
C ALA A 213 7.83 6.52 2.46
N LEU A 214 8.69 6.58 3.49
CA LEU A 214 10.10 6.19 3.39
C LEU A 214 10.31 4.75 2.86
N PRO A 215 9.56 3.72 3.28
CA PRO A 215 9.70 2.36 2.73
C PRO A 215 9.53 2.31 1.21
N TYR A 216 8.69 3.17 0.64
CA TYR A 216 8.53 3.27 -0.81
C TYR A 216 9.79 3.82 -1.48
N LEU A 217 10.38 4.90 -0.95
CA LEU A 217 11.63 5.46 -1.50
C LEU A 217 12.76 4.42 -1.45
N LEU A 218 12.89 3.69 -0.34
CA LEU A 218 13.89 2.65 -0.17
C LEU A 218 13.68 1.50 -1.17
N LEU A 219 12.44 1.07 -1.39
CA LEU A 219 12.11 0.06 -2.39
C LEU A 219 12.50 0.52 -3.79
N MET A 220 12.15 1.75 -4.17
CA MET A 220 12.46 2.28 -5.50
C MET A 220 13.97 2.46 -5.72
N GLY A 221 14.69 2.93 -4.71
CA GLY A 221 16.16 3.00 -4.71
C GLY A 221 16.81 1.62 -4.84
N ALA A 222 16.37 0.64 -4.06
CA ALA A 222 16.84 -0.75 -4.17
C ALA A 222 16.54 -1.35 -5.55
N ALA A 223 15.37 -1.05 -6.11
CA ALA A 223 15.01 -1.48 -7.46
C ALA A 223 15.89 -0.83 -8.54
N ALA A 224 16.28 0.43 -8.38
CA ALA A 224 17.22 1.09 -9.28
C ALA A 224 18.64 0.49 -9.16
N LEU A 225 19.09 0.19 -7.94
CA LEU A 225 20.38 -0.48 -7.69
C LEU A 225 20.45 -1.87 -8.32
N THR A 226 19.40 -2.68 -8.18
CA THR A 226 19.34 -4.03 -8.80
C THR A 226 19.35 -3.96 -10.33
N ARG A 227 18.77 -2.92 -10.92
CA ARG A 227 18.85 -2.63 -12.37
C ARG A 227 20.16 -1.95 -12.79
N ARG A 228 21.05 -1.63 -11.85
CA ARG A 228 22.30 -0.89 -12.07
C ARG A 228 22.07 0.48 -12.74
N THR A 229 20.93 1.11 -12.51
CA THR A 229 20.64 2.47 -13.00
C THR A 229 21.16 3.51 -12.02
N TRP A 230 22.48 3.70 -11.98
CA TRP A 230 23.17 4.49 -10.95
C TRP A 230 22.67 5.93 -10.80
N ILE A 231 22.34 6.61 -11.89
CA ILE A 231 21.80 7.98 -11.86
C ILE A 231 20.44 8.01 -11.15
N GLU A 232 19.57 7.05 -11.49
CA GLU A 232 18.27 6.90 -10.83
C GLU A 232 18.44 6.53 -9.35
N ALA A 233 19.33 5.59 -9.04
CA ALA A 233 19.64 5.20 -7.67
C ALA A 233 20.17 6.38 -6.84
N GLY A 234 21.04 7.21 -7.43
CA GLY A 234 21.53 8.44 -6.82
C GLY A 234 20.43 9.44 -6.54
N ALA A 235 19.43 9.57 -7.43
CA ALA A 235 18.29 10.46 -7.20
C ALA A 235 17.38 9.98 -6.06
N TRP A 236 17.12 8.67 -5.97
CA TRP A 236 16.40 8.09 -4.83
C TRP A 236 17.16 8.28 -3.52
N ALA A 237 18.48 8.06 -3.52
CA ALA A 237 19.34 8.29 -2.36
C ALA A 237 19.35 9.77 -1.95
N GLY A 238 19.43 10.69 -2.92
CA GLY A 238 19.34 12.14 -2.68
C GLY A 238 18.02 12.55 -2.03
N ALA A 239 16.88 11.98 -2.48
CA ALA A 239 15.59 12.22 -1.85
C ALA A 239 15.54 11.72 -0.40
N VAL A 240 16.13 10.56 -0.10
CA VAL A 240 16.26 10.03 1.27
C VAL A 240 17.14 10.92 2.14
N LEU A 241 18.28 11.39 1.62
CA LEU A 241 19.19 12.29 2.33
C LEU A 241 18.55 13.64 2.63
N LEU A 242 17.82 14.21 1.66
CA LEU A 242 17.08 15.45 1.87
C LEU A 242 16.02 15.27 2.96
N PHE A 243 15.25 14.19 2.91
CA PHE A 243 14.29 13.87 3.95
C PHE A 243 14.95 13.69 5.32
N ALA A 244 16.10 13.01 5.40
CA ALA A 244 16.84 12.84 6.65
C ALA A 244 17.31 14.18 7.24
N ALA A 245 17.80 15.10 6.39
CA ALA A 245 18.16 16.45 6.81
C ALA A 245 16.94 17.24 7.31
N THR A 246 15.81 17.18 6.59
CA THR A 246 14.55 17.79 7.04
C THR A 246 14.09 17.20 8.37
N LEU A 247 14.18 15.89 8.55
CA LEU A 247 13.79 15.21 9.78
C LEU A 247 14.69 15.58 10.97
N ALA A 248 15.98 15.80 10.73
CA ALA A 248 16.91 16.29 11.74
C ALA A 248 16.56 17.73 12.18
N CYS A 249 16.30 18.63 11.23
CA CYS A 249 15.82 19.99 11.53
C CYS A 249 14.49 19.96 12.29
N HIS A 250 13.58 19.07 11.88
CA HIS A 250 12.31 18.86 12.56
C HIS A 250 12.50 18.39 14.01
N ALA A 251 13.41 17.44 14.26
CA ALA A 251 13.72 16.97 15.61
C ALA A 251 14.22 18.10 16.52
N VAL A 252 15.16 18.92 16.01
CA VAL A 252 15.68 20.09 16.75
C VAL A 252 14.56 21.07 17.09
N ALA A 253 13.68 21.36 16.13
CA ALA A 253 12.57 22.28 16.35
C ALA A 253 11.53 21.76 17.34
N VAL A 254 11.24 20.45 17.33
CA VAL A 254 10.34 19.82 18.30
C VAL A 254 10.97 19.83 19.70
N TRP A 255 12.26 19.49 19.83
CA TRP A 255 12.95 19.52 21.12
C TRP A 255 13.00 20.90 21.77
N ALA A 256 12.93 21.97 20.98
CA ALA A 256 12.88 23.33 21.51
C ALA A 256 11.54 23.70 22.18
N VAL A 257 10.46 22.93 21.96
CA VAL A 257 9.09 23.23 22.44
C VAL A 257 8.46 22.12 23.30
N VAL A 258 9.10 20.95 23.38
CA VAL A 258 8.66 19.81 24.17
C VAL A 258 9.19 19.90 25.60
N LEU A 259 8.32 19.63 26.56
CA LEU A 259 8.60 19.65 28.00
C LEU A 259 8.88 18.22 28.53
N PRO A 260 9.62 18.06 29.64
CA PRO A 260 9.90 16.75 30.23
C PRO A 260 8.63 15.95 30.59
N ASP A 261 7.59 16.63 31.05
CA ASP A 261 6.33 16.02 31.51
C ASP A 261 5.33 15.75 30.37
N ASP A 262 5.66 16.11 29.13
CA ASP A 262 4.76 15.91 28.00
C ASP A 262 4.49 14.41 27.75
N PRO A 263 3.27 14.02 27.32
CA PRO A 263 2.95 12.62 27.06
C PRO A 263 3.92 11.95 26.10
N ALA A 264 4.35 10.73 26.47
CA ALA A 264 5.20 9.89 25.63
C ALA A 264 4.35 8.89 24.84
N SER A 265 4.64 8.76 23.55
CA SER A 265 4.06 7.74 22.70
C SER A 265 4.58 6.38 23.18
N PRO A 266 3.71 5.37 23.32
CA PRO A 266 4.19 4.03 23.62
C PRO A 266 5.11 3.53 22.48
N GLY A 267 5.93 2.52 22.76
CA GLY A 267 6.81 1.91 21.75
C GLY A 267 6.03 1.37 20.53
N TRP A 268 6.73 1.28 19.39
CA TRP A 268 6.16 0.73 18.15
C TRP A 268 6.18 -0.80 18.11
N LEU A 269 7.06 -1.46 18.87
CA LEU A 269 7.14 -2.92 18.87
C LEU A 269 5.97 -3.52 19.67
N ALA A 270 4.88 -3.84 18.97
CA ALA A 270 3.68 -4.44 19.56
C ALA A 270 3.26 -5.76 18.89
N ALA A 271 3.89 -6.12 17.76
CA ALA A 271 3.61 -7.36 17.01
C ALA A 271 2.12 -7.62 16.80
N GLY A 272 1.36 -6.62 16.32
CA GLY A 272 -0.09 -6.74 16.10
C GLY A 272 -0.51 -7.87 15.16
N GLY A 273 0.45 -8.41 14.39
CA GLY A 273 0.27 -9.61 13.60
C GLY A 273 -0.60 -9.41 12.37
N TRP A 274 -0.87 -10.50 11.66
CA TRP A 274 -1.64 -10.46 10.43
C TRP A 274 -3.10 -10.03 10.66
N GLN A 275 -3.67 -10.34 11.83
CA GLN A 275 -5.03 -9.94 12.19
C GLN A 275 -5.17 -8.41 12.30
N PHE A 276 -4.16 -7.73 12.85
CA PHE A 276 -4.11 -6.27 12.87
C PHE A 276 -4.11 -5.69 11.45
N VAL A 277 -3.35 -6.27 10.52
CA VAL A 277 -3.31 -5.81 9.11
C VAL A 277 -4.71 -5.85 8.50
N ILE A 278 -5.44 -6.97 8.67
CA ILE A 278 -6.82 -7.10 8.16
C ILE A 278 -7.75 -6.08 8.82
N ALA A 279 -7.71 -5.95 10.15
CA ALA A 279 -8.56 -5.00 10.88
C ALA A 279 -8.28 -3.55 10.46
N ALA A 280 -7.01 -3.19 10.31
CA ALA A 280 -6.58 -1.85 9.89
C ALA A 280 -7.02 -1.53 8.45
N LEU A 281 -6.87 -2.47 7.52
CA LEU A 281 -7.32 -2.30 6.14
C LEU A 281 -8.85 -2.19 6.05
N ARG A 282 -9.60 -2.90 6.90
CA ARG A 282 -11.05 -2.70 6.98
C ARG A 282 -11.39 -1.31 7.51
N ALA A 283 -10.70 -0.83 8.53
CA ALA A 283 -10.94 0.51 9.08
C ALA A 283 -10.56 1.64 8.10
N ALA A 284 -9.53 1.44 7.26
CA ALA A 284 -9.00 2.47 6.37
C ALA A 284 -9.53 2.41 4.93
N SER A 285 -10.35 1.43 4.55
CA SER A 285 -10.80 1.23 3.16
C SER A 285 -12.26 0.83 3.05
N ILE A 286 -12.76 0.74 1.81
CA ILE A 286 -14.10 0.23 1.49
C ILE A 286 -14.35 -1.21 2.01
N LEU A 287 -13.30 -1.96 2.36
CA LEU A 287 -13.43 -3.28 3.00
C LEU A 287 -14.15 -3.22 4.35
N GLY A 288 -14.23 -2.04 4.99
CA GLY A 288 -14.99 -1.83 6.22
C GLY A 288 -16.50 -2.09 6.06
N TYR A 289 -17.03 -1.93 4.85
CA TYR A 289 -18.44 -2.23 4.54
C TYR A 289 -18.70 -3.72 4.29
N LEU A 290 -17.66 -4.55 4.24
CA LEU A 290 -17.76 -5.98 4.00
C LEU A 290 -17.66 -6.77 5.32
N PRO A 291 -18.27 -7.98 5.37
CA PRO A 291 -18.04 -8.92 6.47
C PRO A 291 -16.54 -9.22 6.64
N ALA A 292 -16.08 -9.36 7.89
CA ALA A 292 -14.67 -9.63 8.21
C ALA A 292 -14.06 -10.79 7.41
N PRO A 293 -14.76 -11.92 7.21
CA PRO A 293 -14.22 -13.03 6.44
C PRO A 293 -13.89 -12.68 4.98
N LEU A 294 -14.67 -11.77 4.38
CA LEU A 294 -14.45 -11.37 3.00
C LEU A 294 -13.19 -10.51 2.87
N ALA A 295 -12.91 -9.63 3.84
CA ALA A 295 -11.65 -8.88 3.85
C ALA A 295 -10.44 -9.82 4.04
N ALA A 296 -10.54 -10.81 4.94
CA ALA A 296 -9.50 -11.82 5.14
C ALA A 296 -9.21 -12.65 3.87
N LEU A 297 -10.21 -12.84 3.01
CA LEU A 297 -10.06 -13.48 1.70
C LEU A 297 -9.47 -12.52 0.65
N LEU A 298 -10.06 -11.34 0.50
CA LEU A 298 -9.74 -10.41 -0.58
C LEU A 298 -8.33 -9.80 -0.46
N VAL A 299 -7.85 -9.53 0.76
CA VAL A 299 -6.54 -8.88 0.94
C VAL A 299 -5.37 -9.76 0.45
N PRO A 300 -5.23 -11.03 0.85
CA PRO A 300 -4.23 -11.94 0.29
C PRO A 300 -4.38 -12.14 -1.23
N LEU A 301 -5.62 -12.22 -1.73
CA LEU A 301 -5.89 -12.37 -3.16
C LEU A 301 -5.46 -11.14 -3.97
N ALA A 302 -5.65 -9.94 -3.43
CA ALA A 302 -5.19 -8.71 -4.05
C ALA A 302 -3.66 -8.69 -4.13
N LEU A 303 -2.99 -9.07 -3.03
CA LEU A 303 -1.54 -9.14 -2.96
C LEU A 303 -0.95 -10.14 -3.98
N ILE A 304 -1.49 -11.36 -4.00
CA ILE A 304 -1.00 -12.40 -4.94
C ILE A 304 -1.30 -12.01 -6.39
N GLY A 305 -2.42 -11.33 -6.64
CA GLY A 305 -2.75 -10.79 -7.95
C GLY A 305 -1.68 -9.82 -8.47
N TRP A 306 -1.26 -8.85 -7.66
CA TRP A 306 -0.15 -7.96 -8.01
C TRP A 306 1.16 -8.71 -8.28
N LEU A 307 1.54 -9.63 -7.39
CA LEU A 307 2.79 -10.41 -7.49
C LEU A 307 2.78 -11.40 -8.66
N SER A 308 1.61 -11.78 -9.16
CA SER A 308 1.47 -12.70 -10.30
C SER A 308 1.94 -12.08 -11.61
N ARG A 309 1.94 -10.76 -11.75
CA ARG A 309 2.28 -10.09 -13.01
C ARG A 309 3.80 -10.03 -13.19
N ARG A 310 4.25 -10.15 -14.45
CA ARG A 310 5.66 -10.00 -14.84
C ARG A 310 6.07 -8.55 -15.11
N ASP A 311 5.09 -7.65 -15.17
CA ASP A 311 5.32 -6.22 -15.35
C ASP A 311 6.08 -5.61 -14.15
N ALA A 312 7.01 -4.70 -14.43
CA ALA A 312 7.85 -4.08 -13.41
C ALA A 312 7.06 -3.21 -12.44
N SER A 313 6.11 -2.42 -12.94
CA SER A 313 5.26 -1.57 -12.09
C SER A 313 4.36 -2.41 -11.19
N CYS A 314 3.77 -3.49 -11.72
CA CYS A 314 2.98 -4.43 -10.92
C CYS A 314 3.82 -5.13 -9.84
N THR A 315 5.06 -5.51 -10.18
CA THR A 315 5.99 -6.13 -9.23
C THR A 315 6.34 -5.17 -8.10
N LEU A 316 6.67 -3.92 -8.43
CA LEU A 316 6.98 -2.89 -7.43
C LEU A 316 5.76 -2.56 -6.56
N ALA A 317 4.56 -2.51 -7.14
CA ALA A 317 3.32 -2.35 -6.37
C ALA A 317 3.13 -3.50 -5.37
N GLY A 318 3.26 -4.75 -5.84
CA GLY A 318 3.15 -5.93 -4.98
C GLY A 318 4.20 -5.96 -3.87
N LEU A 319 5.45 -5.59 -4.17
CA LEU A 319 6.53 -5.52 -3.17
C LEU A 319 6.29 -4.40 -2.15
N PHE A 320 5.81 -3.23 -2.57
CA PHE A 320 5.45 -2.14 -1.66
C PHE A 320 4.32 -2.57 -0.73
N ILE A 321 3.25 -3.13 -1.27
CA ILE A 321 2.11 -3.63 -0.50
C ILE A 321 2.55 -4.71 0.49
N ALA A 322 3.31 -5.72 0.03
CA ALA A 322 3.82 -6.80 0.88
C ALA A 322 4.72 -6.27 2.01
N GLY A 323 5.68 -5.41 1.67
CA GLY A 323 6.61 -4.81 2.62
C GLY A 323 5.89 -3.96 3.66
N PHE A 324 4.89 -3.18 3.25
CA PHE A 324 4.11 -2.36 4.16
C PHE A 324 3.22 -3.20 5.08
N MET A 325 2.58 -4.26 4.57
CA MET A 325 1.85 -5.23 5.39
C MET A 325 2.77 -5.93 6.39
N LEU A 326 4.00 -6.27 6.01
CA LEU A 326 5.00 -6.86 6.90
C LEU A 326 5.39 -5.88 8.02
N ILE A 327 5.66 -4.61 7.66
CA ILE A 327 5.92 -3.54 8.65
C ILE A 327 4.75 -3.45 9.64
N MET A 328 3.51 -3.44 9.17
CA MET A 328 2.33 -3.41 10.05
C MET A 328 2.17 -4.68 10.90
N THR A 329 2.54 -5.85 10.36
CA THR A 329 2.49 -7.11 11.11
C THR A 329 3.44 -7.07 12.31
N VAL A 330 4.64 -6.50 12.13
CA VAL A 330 5.71 -6.49 13.14
C VAL A 330 5.63 -5.29 14.07
N LEU A 331 5.35 -4.10 13.53
CA LEU A 331 5.39 -2.81 14.23
C LEU A 331 4.01 -2.19 14.47
N GLY A 332 2.95 -2.81 13.96
CA GLY A 332 1.60 -2.29 14.11
C GLY A 332 1.02 -2.56 15.50
N ARG A 333 0.27 -1.59 16.00
CA ARG A 333 -0.58 -1.67 17.20
C ARG A 333 -1.96 -1.08 16.90
N PRO A 334 -3.01 -1.39 17.69
CA PRO A 334 -4.38 -0.96 17.39
C PRO A 334 -4.58 0.52 17.06
N GLY A 335 -3.87 1.42 17.75
CA GLY A 335 -3.91 2.87 17.49
C GLY A 335 -3.24 3.33 16.19
N ASN A 336 -2.52 2.46 15.49
CA ASN A 336 -1.83 2.75 14.22
C ASN A 336 -2.59 2.20 13.00
N PHE A 337 -3.87 1.86 13.15
CA PHE A 337 -4.68 1.31 12.06
C PHE A 337 -4.68 2.19 10.80
N TYR A 338 -4.58 3.51 10.98
CA TYR A 338 -4.54 4.47 9.88
C TYR A 338 -3.31 4.32 8.97
N TRP A 339 -2.23 3.65 9.39
CA TRP A 339 -1.08 3.36 8.52
C TRP A 339 -1.49 2.59 7.27
N ALA A 340 -2.52 1.73 7.38
CA ALA A 340 -3.05 0.97 6.25
C ALA A 340 -3.42 1.86 5.05
N ALA A 341 -3.82 3.12 5.29
CA ALA A 341 -4.17 4.07 4.23
C ALA A 341 -3.06 4.23 3.18
N MET A 342 -1.78 4.05 3.55
CA MET A 342 -0.63 4.15 2.63
C MET A 342 -0.69 3.20 1.43
N ILE A 343 -1.38 2.07 1.56
CA ILE A 343 -1.50 1.06 0.49
C ILE A 343 -2.91 0.95 -0.10
N VAL A 344 -3.91 1.59 0.52
CA VAL A 344 -5.32 1.53 0.09
C VAL A 344 -5.54 1.91 -1.38
N PRO A 345 -4.90 2.96 -1.95
CA PRO A 345 -5.19 3.40 -3.31
C PRO A 345 -5.02 2.34 -4.38
N ILE A 346 -4.03 1.46 -4.21
CA ILE A 346 -3.62 0.49 -5.22
C ILE A 346 -3.86 -0.96 -4.79
N LEU A 347 -4.10 -1.23 -3.50
CA LEU A 347 -4.23 -2.59 -2.98
C LEU A 347 -5.26 -3.41 -3.78
N LEU A 348 -6.52 -2.96 -3.80
CA LEU A 348 -7.62 -3.75 -4.31
C LEU A 348 -7.52 -4.02 -5.82
N ALA A 349 -6.85 -3.16 -6.58
CA ALA A 349 -6.66 -3.33 -8.02
C ALA A 349 -5.95 -4.65 -8.38
N GLY A 350 -5.15 -5.21 -7.45
CA GLY A 350 -4.54 -6.52 -7.60
C GLY A 350 -5.54 -7.65 -7.79
N LEU A 351 -6.78 -7.51 -7.29
CA LEU A 351 -7.85 -8.51 -7.48
C LEU A 351 -8.19 -8.74 -8.96
N ALA A 352 -7.98 -7.74 -9.83
CA ALA A 352 -8.18 -7.90 -11.26
C ALA A 352 -7.27 -8.99 -11.88
N PHE A 353 -6.16 -9.31 -11.23
CA PHE A 353 -5.21 -10.35 -11.65
C PHE A 353 -5.36 -11.67 -10.89
N ALA A 354 -6.09 -11.68 -9.77
CA ALA A 354 -6.22 -12.86 -8.92
C ALA A 354 -6.79 -14.09 -9.63
N PRO A 355 -7.82 -14.00 -10.51
CA PRO A 355 -8.35 -15.17 -11.20
C PRO A 355 -7.30 -15.88 -12.08
N GLY A 356 -6.52 -15.10 -12.84
CA GLY A 356 -5.44 -15.63 -13.67
C GLY A 356 -4.31 -16.24 -12.82
N ALA A 357 -3.95 -15.57 -11.72
CA ALA A 357 -2.94 -16.07 -10.79
C ALA A 357 -3.33 -17.43 -10.18
N LEU A 358 -4.56 -17.57 -9.70
CA LEU A 358 -5.07 -18.80 -9.11
C LEU A 358 -5.16 -19.93 -10.13
N ARG A 359 -5.67 -19.64 -11.33
CA ARG A 359 -5.75 -20.62 -12.41
C ARG A 359 -4.39 -21.19 -12.75
N ASP A 360 -3.37 -20.34 -12.87
CA ASP A 360 -2.03 -20.76 -13.24
C ASP A 360 -1.34 -21.55 -12.11
N LEU A 361 -1.56 -21.15 -10.85
CA LEU A 361 -1.07 -21.91 -9.68
C LEU A 361 -1.70 -23.30 -9.60
N VAL A 362 -3.03 -23.39 -9.72
CA VAL A 362 -3.76 -24.66 -9.71
C VAL A 362 -3.35 -25.52 -10.90
N GLY A 363 -3.21 -24.93 -12.10
CA GLY A 363 -2.72 -25.60 -13.30
C GLY A 363 -1.33 -26.20 -13.12
N ALA A 364 -0.39 -25.47 -12.50
CA ALA A 364 0.95 -25.96 -12.21
C ALA A 364 0.97 -27.14 -11.22
N VAL A 365 0.04 -27.18 -10.26
CA VAL A 365 -0.11 -28.32 -9.33
C VAL A 365 -0.75 -29.52 -10.02
N LEU A 366 -1.84 -29.32 -10.76
CA LEU A 366 -2.58 -30.40 -11.43
C LEU A 366 -1.82 -30.99 -12.62
N GLY A 367 -1.05 -30.19 -13.35
CA GLY A 367 -0.18 -30.66 -14.44
C GLY A 367 0.86 -31.67 -13.96
N ALA A 368 1.37 -31.50 -12.73
CA ALA A 368 2.27 -32.45 -12.09
C ALA A 368 1.65 -33.83 -11.88
N HIS A 369 0.36 -33.87 -11.54
CA HIS A 369 -0.38 -35.10 -11.30
C HIS A 369 -0.70 -35.88 -12.58
N ARG A 370 -0.63 -35.23 -13.76
CA ARG A 370 -0.80 -35.90 -15.05
C ARG A 370 0.49 -36.54 -15.57
N GLU A 371 1.67 -36.11 -15.09
CA GLU A 371 2.98 -36.62 -15.53
C GLU A 371 3.58 -37.74 -14.65
N GLY A 372 2.85 -38.31 -13.69
CA GLY A 372 3.31 -39.51 -12.96
C GLY A 372 2.17 -40.46 -12.61
N PRO A 373 2.39 -41.77 -12.37
CA PRO A 373 3.54 -42.66 -12.62
C PRO A 373 3.47 -43.43 -13.95
N THR A 374 2.47 -43.20 -14.80
CA THR A 374 2.20 -44.00 -16.01
C THR A 374 3.30 -43.90 -17.06
N VAL A 375 3.94 -42.74 -17.23
CA VAL A 375 5.04 -42.56 -18.20
C VAL A 375 6.33 -43.28 -17.78
N ARG A 376 6.53 -43.51 -16.47
CA ARG A 376 7.72 -44.23 -15.97
C ARG A 376 7.60 -45.75 -16.15
N GLN A 377 6.38 -46.29 -16.23
CA GLN A 377 6.14 -47.71 -16.51
C GLN A 377 6.28 -48.03 -18.01
N GLU A 378 5.87 -47.14 -18.91
CA GLU A 378 6.04 -47.34 -20.36
C GLU A 378 7.52 -47.25 -20.80
N ALA A 379 8.33 -46.40 -20.13
CA ALA A 379 9.77 -46.33 -20.36
C ALA A 379 10.55 -47.56 -19.83
N MET A 380 10.03 -48.27 -18.82
CA MET A 380 10.64 -49.53 -18.33
C MET A 380 10.16 -50.77 -19.10
N ALA A 381 8.97 -50.73 -19.71
CA ALA A 381 8.42 -51.83 -20.50
C ALA A 381 9.01 -51.93 -21.93
N SER A 382 9.70 -50.89 -22.41
CA SER A 382 10.26 -50.79 -23.76
C SER A 382 11.77 -51.07 -23.86
N MET A 383 12.42 -51.52 -22.77
CA MET A 383 13.81 -51.97 -22.84
C MET A 383 13.91 -53.34 -23.54
N PRO A 384 14.65 -53.46 -24.66
CA PRO A 384 14.83 -54.74 -25.32
C PRO A 384 15.66 -55.68 -24.44
N ARG A 385 15.14 -56.89 -24.20
CA ARG A 385 15.92 -58.00 -23.62
C ARG A 385 17.05 -58.33 -24.59
N SER A 386 18.26 -57.92 -24.24
CA SER A 386 19.47 -58.32 -24.97
C SER A 386 19.67 -59.83 -24.79
N CYS A 387 19.47 -60.58 -25.87
CA CYS A 387 19.93 -61.96 -26.01
C CYS A 387 21.46 -61.98 -25.94
N HIS A 388 22.02 -62.49 -24.85
CA HIS A 388 23.37 -63.05 -24.87
C HIS A 388 23.26 -64.54 -25.19
N ASN A 389 23.57 -64.88 -26.44
CA ASN A 389 23.91 -66.24 -26.81
C ASN A 389 25.42 -66.32 -26.99
N LYS A 390 26.02 -67.29 -26.31
CA LYS A 390 27.42 -67.69 -26.33
C LYS A 390 27.84 -68.26 -27.70
N PRO A 391 29.14 -68.41 -27.95
CA PRO A 391 29.79 -69.69 -27.64
C PRO A 391 30.75 -69.65 -26.45
#